data_AF-A0A2E8B0R8-F1
#
_entry.id   AF-A0A2E8B0R8-F1
#
_cell.length_a   1.000
_cell.length_b   1.000
_cell.length_c   1.000
_cell.angle_alpha   90.00
_cell.angle_beta   90.00
_cell.angle_gamma   90.00
#
_symmetry.space_group_name_H-M   'P 1'
#
loop_
_entity.id
_entity.type
_entity.pdbx_description
1 polymer ?
#
loop_
_entity_poly.entity_id
_entity_poly.type
_entity_poly.pdbx_seq_one_letter_code
_entity_poly.pdbx_strand_id
1 'polypeptide(L)'
;MRVQLRDSEKEYVAGLRITLEMDVEGKLMNWKSRHAEPKILPGPHFRSSLPVVELEIAQGEARNVSRQVQGPVYLIGTTVDCDLVLGDLQFPEVFAYLFLTKRGVSVRRLGTGPELTVNGRLVQSSPLFDGDVLSMGRYQFCLRVQWIHNDRPGFRNPSEDPVGKKTTDEAIAEVNDLLCSVRRAGQHLPDPEINHPLFLSGKSGRRRSTFRVQRH
;
A
#
# COMPACT_ATOMS: atom_id res chain seq x y z
N MET A 1 -35.51 37.60 -24.74
CA MET A 1 -34.85 37.08 -23.52
C MET A 1 -33.80 36.07 -23.96
N ARG A 2 -32.51 36.35 -23.72
CA ARG A 2 -31.37 35.57 -24.20
C ARG A 2 -30.83 34.77 -23.01
N VAL A 3 -30.96 33.45 -23.05
CA VAL A 3 -30.45 32.57 -21.99
C VAL A 3 -28.96 32.37 -22.23
N GLN A 4 -28.14 32.92 -21.33
CA GLN A 4 -26.70 32.61 -21.24
C GLN A 4 -26.54 31.29 -20.50
N LEU A 5 -25.99 30.28 -21.17
CA LEU A 5 -25.43 29.10 -20.52
C LEU A 5 -24.04 29.48 -20.00
N ARG A 6 -23.79 29.20 -18.72
CA ARG A 6 -22.50 29.41 -18.06
C ARG A 6 -21.62 28.20 -18.35
N ASP A 7 -20.53 28.42 -19.06
CA ASP A 7 -19.43 27.47 -19.15
C ASP A 7 -18.70 27.43 -17.81
N SER A 8 -18.75 26.29 -17.12
CA SER A 8 -17.93 26.05 -15.93
C SER A 8 -17.50 24.59 -15.86
N GLU A 9 -16.62 24.21 -16.78
CA GLU A 9 -15.69 23.09 -16.63
C GLU A 9 -14.31 23.56 -17.11
N LYS A 10 -13.38 23.70 -16.17
CA LYS A 10 -11.94 23.65 -16.45
C LYS A 10 -11.32 22.73 -15.41
N GLU A 11 -11.44 21.46 -15.70
CA GLU A 11 -10.68 20.38 -15.09
C GLU A 11 -9.20 20.57 -15.48
N TYR A 12 -8.35 20.72 -14.47
CA TYR A 12 -6.90 20.73 -14.62
C TYR A 12 -6.44 19.28 -14.74
N VAL A 13 -6.36 18.76 -15.97
CA VAL A 13 -5.64 17.51 -16.26
C VAL A 13 -4.20 17.85 -16.58
N ALA A 14 -3.28 17.16 -15.93
CA ALA A 14 -1.85 17.30 -16.10
C ALA A 14 -1.43 17.13 -17.57
N GLY A 15 -0.74 18.13 -18.10
CA GLY A 15 0.46 17.87 -18.92
C GLY A 15 0.31 17.44 -20.38
N LEU A 16 -0.86 17.55 -21.03
CA LEU A 16 -0.91 17.59 -22.50
C LEU A 16 -1.52 18.92 -22.97
N ARG A 17 -0.64 19.89 -23.26
CA ARG A 17 -1.03 21.14 -23.89
C ARG A 17 -1.24 20.87 -25.38
N ILE A 18 -2.44 20.40 -25.74
CA ILE A 18 -2.85 20.35 -27.15
C ILE A 18 -3.21 21.78 -27.55
N THR A 19 -2.22 22.54 -28.01
CA THR A 19 -2.46 23.84 -28.61
C THR A 19 -3.07 23.60 -29.98
N LEU A 20 -4.40 23.72 -30.09
CA LEU A 20 -5.07 23.74 -31.39
C LEU A 20 -4.81 25.12 -32.02
N GLU A 21 -3.75 25.23 -32.83
CA GLU A 21 -3.60 26.37 -33.72
C GLU A 21 -4.63 26.26 -34.86
N MET A 22 -5.55 27.22 -34.90
CA MET A 22 -6.48 27.39 -36.01
C MET A 22 -5.89 28.43 -36.95
N ASP A 23 -5.75 28.08 -38.23
CA ASP A 23 -5.38 29.05 -39.26
C ASP A 23 -6.58 29.96 -39.60
N VAL A 24 -6.31 31.19 -40.03
CA VAL A 24 -7.30 32.29 -40.15
C VAL A 24 -8.43 31.99 -41.15
N GLU A 25 -8.28 30.97 -41.99
CA GLU A 25 -9.26 30.56 -43.02
C GLU A 25 -10.22 29.43 -42.61
N GLY A 26 -10.16 28.92 -41.36
CA GLY A 26 -11.12 27.90 -40.90
C GLY A 26 -11.00 26.54 -41.59
N LYS A 27 -9.86 26.27 -42.24
CA LYS A 27 -9.59 25.01 -42.93
C LYS A 27 -8.99 24.01 -41.93
N LEU A 28 -9.69 22.91 -41.68
CA LEU A 28 -9.18 21.78 -40.89
C LEU A 28 -7.87 21.28 -41.51
N MET A 29 -6.74 21.57 -40.88
CA MET A 29 -5.47 20.95 -41.26
C MET A 29 -5.64 19.44 -41.09
N ASN A 30 -5.48 18.72 -42.20
CA ASN A 30 -5.39 17.28 -42.23
C ASN A 30 -4.12 16.89 -41.45
N TRP A 31 -4.32 16.64 -40.16
CA TRP A 31 -3.31 16.26 -39.18
C TRP A 31 -2.79 14.83 -39.46
N LYS A 32 -2.35 14.52 -40.68
CA LYS A 32 -1.57 13.31 -40.98
C LYS A 32 -0.29 13.36 -40.13
N SER A 33 -0.47 12.99 -38.88
CA SER A 33 0.48 13.05 -37.82
C SER A 33 1.54 12.07 -38.20
N ARG A 34 2.70 12.64 -38.49
CA ARG A 34 3.96 11.98 -38.21
C ARG A 34 4.02 11.82 -36.70
N HIS A 35 3.19 10.92 -36.15
CA HIS A 35 3.55 10.22 -34.94
C HIS A 35 4.79 9.46 -35.35
N ALA A 36 5.95 10.07 -35.12
CA ALA A 36 7.14 9.30 -34.85
C ALA A 36 6.76 8.46 -33.63
N GLU A 37 6.20 7.28 -33.91
CA GLU A 37 6.02 6.21 -32.95
C GLU A 37 7.35 6.18 -32.20
N PRO A 38 7.38 6.54 -30.90
CA PRO A 38 8.61 6.50 -30.16
C PRO A 38 9.05 5.06 -30.29
N LYS A 39 10.13 4.83 -31.07
CA LYS A 39 10.78 3.54 -31.14
C LYS A 39 11.35 3.36 -29.74
N ILE A 40 10.54 2.77 -28.86
CA ILE A 40 10.97 2.25 -27.58
C ILE A 40 11.97 1.18 -27.97
N LEU A 41 13.24 1.60 -28.12
CA LEU A 41 14.33 0.67 -28.31
C LEU A 41 14.22 -0.29 -27.12
N PRO A 42 14.09 -1.61 -27.35
CA PRO A 42 14.09 -2.56 -26.27
C PRO A 42 15.42 -2.37 -25.54
N GLY A 43 15.38 -1.62 -24.44
CA GLY A 43 16.53 -1.39 -23.60
C GLY A 43 17.10 -2.75 -23.20
N PRO A 44 18.42 -2.86 -23.01
CA PRO A 44 19.10 -4.11 -22.70
C PRO A 44 18.26 -4.85 -21.66
N HIS A 45 17.73 -5.99 -22.08
CA HIS A 45 16.71 -6.73 -21.37
C HIS A 45 17.16 -6.91 -19.92
N PHE A 46 16.69 -6.06 -19.01
CA PHE A 46 16.52 -6.41 -17.61
C PHE A 46 15.49 -7.53 -17.66
N ARG A 47 15.94 -8.75 -17.99
CA ARG A 47 15.21 -9.97 -17.74
C ARG A 47 15.06 -9.96 -16.24
N SER A 48 13.96 -9.37 -15.81
CA SER A 48 13.66 -9.06 -14.43
C SER A 48 13.79 -10.38 -13.70
N SER A 49 14.82 -10.50 -12.87
CA SER A 49 14.95 -11.61 -11.92
C SER A 49 13.91 -11.48 -10.80
N LEU A 50 12.75 -10.91 -11.12
CA LEU A 50 11.60 -10.77 -10.27
C LEU A 50 10.75 -12.03 -10.46
N PRO A 51 10.01 -12.44 -9.43
CA PRO A 51 9.03 -13.50 -9.60
C PRO A 51 7.96 -13.07 -10.61
N VAL A 52 7.47 -14.03 -11.40
CA VAL A 52 6.22 -13.90 -12.14
C VAL A 52 5.11 -14.06 -11.12
N VAL A 53 4.26 -13.06 -11.01
CA VAL A 53 3.15 -13.06 -10.05
C VAL A 53 1.85 -12.94 -10.81
N GLU A 54 0.88 -13.75 -10.41
CA GLU A 54 -0.48 -13.74 -10.93
C GLU A 54 -1.47 -13.69 -9.76
N LEU A 55 -2.51 -12.87 -9.91
CA LEU A 55 -3.63 -12.77 -8.98
C LEU A 55 -4.82 -13.48 -9.59
N GLU A 56 -5.23 -14.57 -8.97
CA GLU A 56 -6.45 -15.32 -9.32
C GLU A 56 -7.62 -14.80 -8.47
N ILE A 57 -8.68 -14.34 -9.11
CA ILE A 57 -9.84 -13.71 -8.46
C ILE A 57 -10.76 -14.82 -7.95
N ALA A 58 -10.66 -15.11 -6.64
CA ALA A 58 -11.46 -16.13 -5.97
C ALA A 58 -12.89 -15.65 -5.67
N GLN A 59 -13.06 -14.34 -5.39
CA GLN A 59 -14.35 -13.73 -5.12
C GLN A 59 -14.39 -12.29 -5.66
N GLY A 60 -15.41 -11.98 -6.46
CA GLY A 60 -15.63 -10.65 -7.03
C GLY A 60 -16.32 -10.67 -8.40
N GLU A 61 -16.80 -9.52 -8.85
CA GLU A 61 -17.40 -9.33 -10.18
C GLU A 61 -16.30 -8.98 -11.20
N ALA A 62 -15.52 -9.95 -11.63
CA ALA A 62 -14.49 -9.75 -12.64
C ALA A 62 -14.69 -10.65 -13.85
N ARG A 63 -14.53 -10.07 -15.05
CA ARG A 63 -14.65 -10.80 -16.33
C ARG A 63 -13.47 -11.72 -16.61
N ASN A 64 -12.30 -11.43 -16.01
CA ASN A 64 -11.10 -12.22 -16.17
C ASN A 64 -10.72 -12.78 -14.82
N VAL A 65 -10.66 -14.11 -14.71
CA VAL A 65 -10.42 -14.83 -13.46
C VAL A 65 -8.97 -14.66 -13.00
N SER A 66 -8.05 -14.24 -13.88
CA SER A 66 -6.66 -13.99 -13.48
C SER A 66 -6.06 -12.71 -14.07
N ARG A 67 -5.11 -12.15 -13.33
CA ARG A 67 -4.39 -10.92 -13.66
C ARG A 67 -2.91 -11.09 -13.39
N GLN A 68 -2.10 -10.96 -14.42
CA GLN A 68 -0.65 -10.94 -14.27
C GLN A 68 -0.20 -9.60 -13.68
N VAL A 69 0.67 -9.65 -12.70
CA VAL A 69 1.31 -8.48 -12.10
C VAL A 69 2.48 -8.04 -12.98
N GLN A 70 2.40 -6.81 -13.50
CA GLN A 70 3.41 -6.23 -14.37
C GLN A 70 4.26 -5.21 -13.61
N GLY A 71 5.58 -5.40 -13.62
CA GLY A 71 6.52 -4.46 -13.00
C GLY A 71 6.79 -4.69 -11.50
N PRO A 72 7.69 -3.88 -10.91
CA PRO A 72 8.11 -4.02 -9.52
C PRO A 72 7.10 -3.48 -8.50
N VAL A 73 6.21 -2.58 -8.91
CA VAL A 73 5.15 -2.00 -8.09
C VAL A 73 3.85 -2.19 -8.85
N TYR A 74 2.82 -2.71 -8.18
CA TYR A 74 1.50 -2.97 -8.78
C TYR A 74 0.42 -2.36 -7.90
N LEU A 75 -0.28 -1.36 -8.41
CA LEU A 75 -1.23 -0.54 -7.69
C LEU A 75 -2.64 -1.11 -7.75
N ILE A 76 -3.32 -1.09 -6.61
CA ILE A 76 -4.68 -1.56 -6.43
C ILE A 76 -5.50 -0.40 -5.86
N GLY A 77 -6.61 -0.05 -6.52
CA GLY A 77 -7.42 1.10 -6.14
C GLY A 77 -8.62 1.30 -7.08
N THR A 78 -9.30 2.44 -6.99
CA THR A 78 -10.48 2.74 -7.82
C THR A 78 -10.16 3.60 -9.05
N THR A 79 -8.98 4.20 -9.13
CA THR A 79 -8.60 5.02 -10.28
C THR A 79 -8.20 4.17 -11.47
N VAL A 80 -8.37 4.72 -12.67
CA VAL A 80 -7.94 4.09 -13.94
C VAL A 80 -6.43 3.99 -14.08
N ASP A 81 -5.68 4.75 -13.28
CA ASP A 81 -4.22 4.72 -13.24
C ASP A 81 -3.67 3.55 -12.41
N CYS A 82 -4.54 2.85 -11.65
CA CYS A 82 -4.16 1.63 -10.94
C CYS A 82 -4.11 0.44 -11.89
N ASP A 83 -3.13 -0.45 -11.68
CA ASP A 83 -2.99 -1.66 -12.48
C ASP A 83 -4.15 -2.65 -12.26
N LEU A 84 -4.69 -2.69 -11.03
CA LEU A 84 -5.93 -3.38 -10.69
C LEU A 84 -6.98 -2.39 -10.20
N VAL A 85 -7.94 -2.11 -11.07
CA VAL A 85 -9.08 -1.22 -10.78
C VAL A 85 -10.21 -1.99 -10.11
N LEU A 86 -10.58 -1.56 -8.91
CA LEU A 86 -11.71 -2.08 -8.14
C LEU A 86 -12.96 -1.24 -8.45
N GLY A 87 -14.04 -1.89 -8.88
CA GLY A 87 -15.31 -1.24 -9.21
C GLY A 87 -16.18 -0.91 -8.00
N ASP A 88 -15.60 -0.50 -6.88
CA ASP A 88 -16.31 -0.27 -5.61
C ASP A 88 -15.88 1.03 -4.93
N LEU A 89 -16.85 1.92 -4.72
CA LEU A 89 -16.67 3.26 -4.16
C LEU A 89 -16.26 3.26 -2.68
N GLN A 90 -16.33 2.13 -1.97
CA GLN A 90 -15.80 2.02 -0.62
C GLN A 90 -14.27 2.07 -0.57
N PHE A 91 -13.62 1.81 -1.69
CA PHE A 91 -12.16 1.87 -1.80
C PHE A 91 -11.69 3.28 -2.18
N PRO A 92 -10.56 3.73 -1.62
CA PRO A 92 -9.92 4.97 -2.03
C PRO A 92 -9.31 4.83 -3.43
N GLU A 93 -8.95 5.98 -4.00
CA GLU A 93 -8.29 6.08 -5.31
C GLU A 93 -7.08 5.14 -5.44
N VAL A 94 -6.20 5.14 -4.43
CA VAL A 94 -5.09 4.20 -4.29
C VAL A 94 -5.19 3.51 -2.93
N PHE A 95 -5.56 2.23 -2.92
CA PHE A 95 -5.84 1.48 -1.70
C PHE A 95 -4.62 0.73 -1.16
N ALA A 96 -3.94 -0.01 -2.02
CA ALA A 96 -2.80 -0.84 -1.66
C ALA A 96 -1.85 -1.00 -2.86
N TYR A 97 -0.66 -1.51 -2.60
CA TYR A 97 0.25 -1.93 -3.65
C TYR A 97 0.90 -3.28 -3.33
N LEU A 98 1.21 -4.04 -4.38
CA LEU A 98 2.16 -5.14 -4.31
C LEU A 98 3.54 -4.62 -4.70
N PHE A 99 4.55 -5.09 -3.98
CA PHE A 99 5.95 -4.80 -4.26
C PHE A 99 6.70 -6.08 -4.53
N LEU A 100 7.23 -6.18 -5.75
CA LEU A 100 7.96 -7.33 -6.25
C LEU A 100 9.45 -7.01 -6.20
N THR A 101 10.19 -7.87 -5.52
CA THR A 101 11.65 -7.80 -5.43
C THR A 101 12.25 -9.16 -5.76
N LYS A 102 13.56 -9.22 -5.94
CA LYS A 102 14.29 -10.50 -6.06
C LYS A 102 14.16 -11.37 -4.81
N ARG A 103 13.78 -10.79 -3.66
CA ARG A 103 13.68 -11.48 -2.36
C ARG A 103 12.28 -11.99 -2.06
N GLY A 104 11.25 -11.48 -2.74
CA GLY A 104 9.87 -11.73 -2.33
C GLY A 104 8.87 -10.76 -2.92
N VAL A 105 7.62 -11.08 -2.64
CA VAL A 105 6.44 -10.24 -2.88
C VAL A 105 5.96 -9.76 -1.53
N SER A 106 5.51 -8.51 -1.44
CA SER A 106 4.86 -7.98 -0.24
C SER A 106 3.68 -7.11 -0.62
N VAL A 107 2.66 -7.05 0.23
CA VAL A 107 1.55 -6.10 0.11
C VAL A 107 1.66 -5.04 1.18
N ARG A 108 1.26 -3.81 0.85
CA ARG A 108 1.07 -2.73 1.82
C ARG A 108 -0.19 -1.94 1.51
N ARG A 109 -0.97 -1.68 2.55
CA ARG A 109 -2.13 -0.80 2.55
C ARG A 109 -1.69 0.66 2.66
N LEU A 110 -2.30 1.54 1.87
CA LEU A 110 -1.97 2.97 1.78
C LEU A 110 -3.08 3.89 2.31
N GLY A 111 -4.35 3.48 2.22
CA GLY A 111 -5.50 4.35 2.50
C GLY A 111 -6.48 3.85 3.56
N THR A 112 -7.41 4.74 3.92
CA THR A 112 -8.64 4.39 4.63
C THR A 112 -9.58 3.61 3.70
N GLY A 113 -10.44 2.77 4.25
CA GLY A 113 -11.30 1.87 3.46
C GLY A 113 -11.46 0.50 4.12
N PRO A 114 -11.90 -0.50 3.35
CA PRO A 114 -12.06 -1.88 3.83
C PRO A 114 -10.77 -2.45 4.42
N GLU A 115 -10.93 -3.46 5.27
CA GLU A 115 -9.81 -4.17 5.86
C GLU A 115 -9.03 -4.95 4.81
N LEU A 116 -7.70 -4.88 4.88
CA LEU A 116 -6.78 -5.74 4.13
C LEU A 116 -6.40 -6.90 5.04
N THR A 117 -6.70 -8.13 4.60
CA THR A 117 -6.29 -9.34 5.30
C THR A 117 -5.48 -10.25 4.39
N VAL A 118 -4.54 -10.99 4.99
CA VAL A 118 -3.77 -12.07 4.35
C VAL A 118 -4.09 -13.34 5.10
N ASN A 119 -4.67 -14.33 4.42
CA ASN A 119 -5.14 -15.58 5.03
C ASN A 119 -6.03 -15.33 6.27
N GLY A 120 -6.91 -14.32 6.18
CA GLY A 120 -7.84 -13.94 7.25
C GLY A 120 -7.23 -13.10 8.39
N ARG A 121 -5.93 -12.78 8.35
CA ARG A 121 -5.29 -11.92 9.36
C ARG A 121 -5.23 -10.48 8.88
N LEU A 122 -5.72 -9.54 9.68
CA LEU A 122 -5.64 -8.10 9.40
C LEU A 122 -4.19 -7.63 9.36
N VAL A 123 -3.79 -6.97 8.28
CA VAL A 123 -2.42 -6.47 8.09
C VAL A 123 -2.41 -5.05 7.50
N GLN A 124 -1.39 -4.28 7.87
CA GLN A 124 -1.03 -3.03 7.18
C GLN A 124 0.04 -3.27 6.11
N SER A 125 0.96 -4.20 6.39
CA SER A 125 2.00 -4.66 5.48
C SER A 125 2.30 -6.12 5.82
N SER A 126 2.51 -6.95 4.80
CA SER A 126 2.90 -8.35 4.99
C SER A 126 3.73 -8.85 3.81
N PRO A 127 4.77 -9.68 4.05
CA PRO A 127 5.28 -10.53 2.99
C PRO A 127 4.17 -11.48 2.51
N LEU A 128 4.25 -11.87 1.24
CA LEU A 128 3.34 -12.80 0.61
C LEU A 128 4.09 -13.98 0.01
N PHE A 129 3.44 -15.14 0.08
CA PHE A 129 3.92 -16.42 -0.43
C PHE A 129 2.96 -16.98 -1.48
N ASP A 130 3.45 -17.93 -2.28
CA ASP A 130 2.60 -18.65 -3.24
C ASP A 130 1.43 -19.33 -2.52
N GLY A 131 0.23 -19.15 -3.05
CA GLY A 131 -1.02 -19.65 -2.48
C GLY A 131 -1.68 -18.74 -1.45
N ASP A 132 -1.03 -17.67 -0.99
CA ASP A 132 -1.63 -16.74 -0.03
C ASP A 132 -2.91 -16.11 -0.58
N VAL A 133 -3.89 -15.95 0.31
CA VAL A 133 -5.18 -15.36 -0.02
C VAL A 133 -5.25 -13.94 0.53
N LEU A 134 -5.36 -12.98 -0.38
CA LEU A 134 -5.62 -11.58 -0.08
C LEU A 134 -7.13 -11.35 -0.04
N SER A 135 -7.65 -10.83 1.07
CA SER A 135 -9.03 -10.35 1.12
C SER A 135 -9.06 -8.86 1.41
N MET A 136 -9.84 -8.15 0.61
CA MET A 136 -10.01 -6.70 0.67
C MET A 136 -11.50 -6.41 0.50
N GLY A 137 -12.22 -6.19 1.60
CA GLY A 137 -13.68 -6.07 1.58
C GLY A 137 -14.36 -7.28 0.93
N ARG A 138 -15.11 -7.06 -0.16
CA ARG A 138 -15.81 -8.11 -0.93
C ARG A 138 -14.93 -8.84 -1.96
N TYR A 139 -13.70 -8.39 -2.16
CA TYR A 139 -12.79 -8.96 -3.15
C TYR A 139 -11.83 -9.94 -2.47
N GLN A 140 -11.62 -11.08 -3.12
CA GLN A 140 -10.65 -12.09 -2.69
C GLN A 140 -9.78 -12.53 -3.85
N PHE A 141 -8.47 -12.60 -3.61
CA PHE A 141 -7.47 -12.99 -4.60
C PHE A 141 -6.55 -14.06 -4.04
N CYS A 142 -6.32 -15.14 -4.78
CA CYS A 142 -5.27 -16.10 -4.51
C CYS A 142 -4.01 -15.69 -5.28
N LEU A 143 -2.88 -15.58 -4.58
CA LEU A 143 -1.60 -15.22 -5.17
C LEU A 143 -0.92 -16.46 -5.74
N ARG A 144 -0.48 -16.39 -7.00
CA ARG A 144 0.42 -17.38 -7.61
C ARG A 144 1.77 -16.72 -7.87
N VAL A 145 2.84 -17.33 -7.35
CA VAL A 145 4.21 -16.81 -7.45
C VAL A 145 5.11 -17.86 -8.08
N GLN A 146 5.60 -17.58 -9.29
CA GLN A 146 6.56 -18.42 -10.00
C GLN A 146 7.93 -17.74 -10.05
N TRP A 147 8.95 -18.45 -9.59
CA TRP A 147 10.32 -17.94 -9.54
C TRP A 147 11.08 -18.37 -10.79
N ILE A 148 11.53 -17.43 -11.62
CA ILE A 148 12.21 -17.73 -12.89
C ILE A 148 13.64 -18.27 -12.67
N HIS A 149 14.25 -18.05 -11.50
CA HIS A 149 15.58 -18.56 -11.20
C HIS A 149 15.53 -19.63 -10.10
N ASN A 150 16.17 -20.78 -10.38
CA ASN A 150 16.44 -21.84 -9.42
C ASN A 150 17.38 -21.40 -8.29
N ASP A 151 17.98 -20.22 -8.41
CA ASP A 151 18.51 -19.49 -7.27
C ASP A 151 17.30 -19.05 -6.43
N ARG A 152 16.69 -19.99 -5.69
CA ARG A 152 16.06 -19.62 -4.43
C ARG A 152 17.15 -18.81 -3.73
N PRO A 153 17.02 -17.48 -3.56
CA PRO A 153 17.92 -16.77 -2.67
C PRO A 153 17.75 -17.55 -1.40
N GLY A 154 18.81 -18.22 -0.94
CA GLY A 154 18.72 -19.04 0.23
C GLY A 154 18.06 -18.18 1.29
N PHE A 155 16.77 -18.42 1.54
CA PHE A 155 16.32 -18.67 2.88
C PHE A 155 17.24 -19.81 3.32
N ARG A 156 18.48 -19.44 3.67
CA ARG A 156 19.18 -20.05 4.77
C ARG A 156 18.08 -20.03 5.80
N ASN A 157 17.48 -21.19 6.02
CA ASN A 157 16.78 -21.38 7.26
C ASN A 157 17.72 -20.77 8.30
N PRO A 158 17.28 -19.82 9.14
CA PRO A 158 18.10 -19.32 10.24
C PRO A 158 18.54 -20.43 11.22
N SER A 159 18.46 -21.70 10.82
CA SER A 159 18.62 -22.92 11.61
C SER A 159 19.77 -23.81 11.14
N GLU A 160 20.64 -23.39 10.22
CA GLU A 160 21.85 -24.15 9.86
C GLU A 160 23.14 -23.32 9.86
N ASP A 161 23.21 -22.32 10.74
CA ASP A 161 24.46 -22.21 11.48
C ASP A 161 24.54 -23.47 12.37
N PRO A 162 25.71 -24.11 12.55
CA PRO A 162 25.91 -25.06 13.62
C PRO A 162 25.78 -24.29 14.94
N VAL A 163 24.54 -24.04 15.35
CA VAL A 163 24.18 -23.65 16.71
C VAL A 163 24.66 -24.82 17.55
N GLY A 164 25.87 -24.68 18.08
CA GLY A 164 26.23 -25.33 19.33
C GLY A 164 25.03 -25.12 20.23
N LYS A 165 24.35 -26.22 20.58
CA LYS A 165 23.11 -26.23 21.34
C LYS A 165 23.35 -25.50 22.66
N LYS A 166 23.22 -24.18 22.67
CA LYS A 166 23.05 -23.41 23.89
C LYS A 166 21.69 -23.87 24.42
N THR A 167 21.76 -24.76 25.40
CA THR A 167 20.62 -25.27 26.12
C THR A 167 19.78 -24.09 26.59
N THR A 168 18.46 -24.24 26.61
CA THR A 168 17.50 -23.19 27.04
C THR A 168 17.90 -22.57 28.39
N ASP A 169 18.59 -23.34 29.23
CA ASP A 169 19.16 -22.91 30.51
C ASP A 169 20.22 -21.81 30.41
N GLU A 170 21.02 -21.80 29.34
CA GLU A 170 22.10 -20.83 29.14
C GLU A 170 21.54 -19.46 28.68
N ALA A 171 20.51 -19.49 27.82
CA ALA A 171 19.78 -18.28 27.43
C ALA A 171 19.02 -17.66 28.62
N ILE A 172 18.45 -18.49 29.51
CA ILE A 172 17.81 -18.02 30.74
C ILE A 172 18.85 -17.38 31.69
N ALA A 173 20.06 -17.93 31.77
CA ALA A 173 21.13 -17.37 32.58
C ALA A 173 21.57 -15.98 32.07
N GLU A 174 21.75 -15.81 30.76
CA GLU A 174 22.13 -14.52 30.17
C GLU A 174 21.07 -13.43 30.41
N VAL A 175 19.78 -13.76 30.30
CA VAL A 175 18.69 -12.80 30.58
C VAL A 175 18.65 -12.40 32.05
N ASN A 176 18.85 -13.35 32.98
CA ASN A 176 18.87 -13.05 34.41
C ASN A 176 20.06 -12.14 34.79
N ASP A 177 21.23 -12.34 34.17
CA ASP A 177 22.42 -11.51 34.44
C ASP A 177 22.23 -10.07 33.94
N LEU A 178 21.53 -9.90 32.81
CA LEU A 178 21.13 -8.60 32.28
C LEU A 178 20.13 -7.89 33.20
N LEU A 179 19.13 -8.60 33.73
CA LEU A 179 18.18 -8.04 34.70
C LEU A 179 18.85 -7.65 36.02
N CYS A 180 19.84 -8.41 36.49
CA CYS A 180 20.65 -8.06 37.65
C CYS A 180 21.46 -6.77 37.44
N SER A 181 22.00 -6.56 36.24
CA SER A 181 22.74 -5.35 35.88
C SER A 181 21.84 -4.10 35.88
N VAL A 182 20.63 -4.21 35.31
CA VAL A 182 19.64 -3.10 35.31
C VAL A 182 19.18 -2.76 36.74
N ARG A 183 18.94 -3.76 37.60
CA ARG A 183 18.58 -3.51 39.00
C ARG A 183 19.67 -2.79 39.79
N ARG A 184 20.95 -3.12 39.57
CA ARG A 184 22.07 -2.40 40.22
C ARG A 184 22.15 -0.95 39.78
N ALA A 185 21.92 -0.67 38.49
CA ALA A 185 21.94 0.69 37.97
C ALA A 185 20.78 1.56 38.52
N GLY A 186 19.64 0.95 38.86
CA GLY A 186 18.46 1.66 39.38
C GLY A 186 18.51 2.04 40.87
N GLN A 187 19.48 1.55 41.65
CA GLN A 187 19.56 1.83 43.10
C GLN A 187 20.30 3.11 43.48
N HIS A 188 20.76 3.89 42.50
CA HIS A 188 21.41 5.18 42.74
C HIS A 188 20.54 6.36 42.25
N LEU A 189 19.25 6.34 42.57
CA LEU A 189 18.39 7.52 42.43
C LEU A 189 18.46 8.31 43.76
N PRO A 190 19.02 9.53 43.78
CA PRO A 190 18.93 10.39 44.95
C PRO A 190 17.46 10.71 45.23
N ASP A 191 17.10 10.72 46.51
CA ASP A 191 15.73 10.95 46.98
C ASP A 191 15.11 12.19 46.33
N PRO A 192 13.91 12.10 45.73
CA PRO A 192 13.22 13.27 45.23
C PRO A 192 12.76 14.12 46.43
N GLU A 193 13.39 15.28 46.60
CA GLU A 193 12.88 16.34 47.47
C GLU A 193 11.40 16.59 47.14
N ILE A 194 10.57 16.36 48.14
CA ILE A 194 9.12 16.52 48.11
C ILE A 194 8.80 18.00 47.94
N ASN A 195 8.49 18.42 46.71
CA ASN A 195 7.93 19.74 46.45
C ASN A 195 6.41 19.65 46.32
N HIS A 196 5.71 20.24 47.29
CA HIS A 196 4.26 20.22 47.44
C HIS A 196 3.52 20.96 46.30
N PRO A 197 2.27 20.56 45.98
CA PRO A 197 1.52 21.09 44.84
C PRO A 197 0.71 22.35 45.21
N LEU A 198 0.87 23.43 44.45
CA LEU A 198 -0.12 24.51 44.41
C LEU A 198 -1.20 24.20 43.36
N PHE A 199 -2.36 23.85 43.89
CA PHE A 199 -3.70 24.00 43.34
C PHE A 199 -3.84 25.11 42.29
N LEU A 200 -4.35 24.78 41.09
CA LEU A 200 -5.23 25.70 40.35
C LEU A 200 -6.38 24.92 39.67
N SER A 201 -7.56 25.14 40.24
CA SER A 201 -8.87 24.74 39.75
C SER A 201 -9.25 25.55 38.50
N GLY A 202 -9.41 24.86 37.36
CA GLY A 202 -9.73 25.44 36.05
C GLY A 202 -11.06 24.96 35.50
N LYS A 203 -12.13 25.57 36.01
CA LYS A 203 -13.54 25.63 35.60
C LYS A 203 -14.00 24.97 34.27
N SER A 204 -15.09 24.23 34.44
CA SER A 204 -16.08 23.74 33.50
C SER A 204 -16.53 24.73 32.41
N GLY A 205 -16.66 24.23 31.18
CA GLY A 205 -17.40 24.87 30.09
C GLY A 205 -18.35 23.89 29.39
N ARG A 206 -19.57 23.75 29.92
CA ARG A 206 -20.72 23.11 29.25
C ARG A 206 -21.09 23.90 27.98
N ARG A 207 -21.21 23.22 26.83
CA ARG A 207 -22.20 23.59 25.80
C ARG A 207 -22.84 22.34 25.21
N ARG A 208 -24.12 22.15 25.54
CA ARG A 208 -25.06 21.24 24.87
C ARG A 208 -25.52 21.92 23.58
N SER A 209 -25.46 21.25 22.44
CA SER A 209 -26.33 21.55 21.30
C SER A 209 -27.15 20.31 20.97
N THR A 210 -28.46 20.44 21.14
CA THR A 210 -29.47 19.47 20.71
C THR A 210 -29.83 19.81 19.27
N PHE A 211 -29.52 18.94 18.31
CA PHE A 211 -30.06 19.01 16.95
C PHE A 211 -31.30 18.10 16.87
N ARG A 212 -32.42 18.70 16.47
CA ARG A 212 -33.72 18.08 16.27
C ARG A 212 -33.90 17.96 14.75
N VAL A 213 -34.05 16.76 14.22
CA VAL A 213 -34.37 16.52 12.80
C VAL A 213 -35.87 16.20 12.69
N GLN A 214 -36.59 17.05 11.96
CA GLN A 214 -37.98 16.83 11.54
C GLN A 214 -38.00 15.85 10.36
N ARG A 215 -38.87 14.85 10.46
CA ARG A 215 -39.27 13.98 9.34
C ARG A 215 -40.33 14.70 8.51
N HIS A 216 -40.25 14.58 7.19
CA HIS A 216 -41.37 14.67 6.26
C HIS A 216 -41.44 13.36 5.49
#